data_AF-A0A962NMK0-F1
#
_entry.id   AF-A0A962NMK0-F1
#
_cell.length_a   1.000
_cell.length_b   1.000
_cell.length_c   1.000
_cell.angle_alpha   90.00
_cell.angle_beta   90.00
_cell.angle_gamma   90.00
#
_symmetry.space_group_name_H-M   'P 1'
#
loop_
_entity.id
_entity.type
_entity.pdbx_description
1 polymer ?
#
loop_
_entity_poly.entity_id
_entity_poly.type
_entity_poly.pdbx_seq_one_letter_code
_entity_poly.pdbx_strand_id
1 'polypeptide(L)'
;VDVRAPDRDLNQISIRMASLLYHELAHANDFFPPALLNQIDRTVPMYQAISTTLRPSSQMTNLYPLRSVLMNRLAGVSFRGETVRSADTQLTADDIAAEFPTDFASDFYSYTTEREDFAMLVEEAMMKYSYNLDRDVAVTVLPETLESCSQLTVSWGQRNRVAETAIQARAAFAVQAVFPEIAAGVEAYIATLTPRQMENGKDWCSNIFMSAPAADRSLVTGEAQEPADLMPGFYRDYL
;
A
#
# COMPACT_ATOMS: atom_id res chain seq x y z
N VAL A 1 20.60 -12.04 16.01
CA VAL A 1 20.90 -10.64 15.62
C VAL A 1 19.74 -9.79 16.09
N ASP A 2 20.00 -8.78 16.91
CA ASP A 2 18.97 -7.92 17.51
C ASP A 2 18.25 -7.13 16.40
N VAL A 3 16.94 -7.33 16.28
CA VAL A 3 16.08 -6.73 15.23
C VAL A 3 15.81 -5.24 15.46
N ARG A 4 16.33 -4.65 16.55
CA ARG A 4 15.98 -3.28 16.97
C ARG A 4 16.84 -2.17 16.37
N ALA A 5 17.88 -2.50 15.61
CA ALA A 5 18.56 -1.55 14.73
C ALA A 5 19.42 -2.31 13.71
N PRO A 6 18.88 -2.71 12.55
CA PRO A 6 19.77 -2.88 11.39
C PRO A 6 20.53 -1.57 11.15
N ASP A 7 21.67 -1.63 10.46
CA ASP A 7 22.33 -0.44 9.94
C ASP A 7 21.29 0.51 9.32
N ARG A 8 21.46 1.81 9.55
CA ARG A 8 20.56 2.85 9.05
C ARG A 8 21.26 3.61 7.93
N ASP A 9 21.83 2.89 6.97
CA ASP A 9 22.37 3.55 5.80
C ASP A 9 21.23 4.16 4.97
N LEU A 10 21.50 5.29 4.31
CA LEU A 10 20.53 5.99 3.47
C LEU A 10 19.92 5.07 2.41
N ASN A 11 20.72 4.14 1.87
CA ASN A 11 20.25 3.16 0.90
C ASN A 11 19.21 2.18 1.48
N GLN A 12 19.30 1.83 2.77
CA GLN A 12 18.39 0.87 3.42
C GLN A 12 17.07 1.52 3.85
N ILE A 13 17.07 2.84 4.10
CA ILE A 13 15.87 3.57 4.54
C ILE A 13 15.16 4.29 3.39
N SER A 14 15.85 4.63 2.29
CA SER A 14 15.34 5.52 1.24
C SER A 14 14.01 5.05 0.64
N ILE A 15 13.89 3.76 0.32
CA ILE A 15 12.68 3.18 -0.27
C ILE A 15 11.51 3.17 0.71
N ARG A 16 11.76 2.82 1.98
CA ARG A 16 10.72 2.85 3.03
C ARG A 16 10.27 4.28 3.32
N MET A 17 11.22 5.21 3.32
CA MET A 17 10.94 6.64 3.44
C MET A 17 10.16 7.18 2.24
N ALA A 18 10.48 6.75 1.01
CA ALA A 18 9.74 7.14 -0.19
C ALA A 18 8.27 6.67 -0.11
N SER A 19 8.05 5.42 0.32
CA SER A 19 6.72 4.87 0.56
C SER A 19 5.92 5.74 1.56
N LEU A 20 6.53 6.01 2.72
CA LEU A 20 5.92 6.85 3.74
C LEU A 20 5.68 8.28 3.24
N LEU A 21 6.61 8.87 2.49
CA LEU A 21 6.44 10.20 1.93
C LEU A 21 5.29 10.27 0.93
N TYR A 22 5.10 9.25 0.08
CA TYR A 22 3.93 9.20 -0.80
C TYR A 22 2.62 9.06 -0.01
N HIS A 23 2.62 8.23 1.04
CA HIS A 23 1.47 8.06 1.93
C HIS A 23 1.08 9.39 2.61
N GLU A 24 2.03 10.04 3.28
CA GLU A 24 1.78 11.28 4.01
C GLU A 24 1.49 12.45 3.06
N LEU A 25 2.07 12.45 1.87
CA LEU A 25 1.75 13.45 0.84
C LEU A 25 0.31 13.28 0.33
N ALA A 26 -0.20 12.05 0.26
CA ALA A 26 -1.60 11.81 -0.05
C ALA A 26 -2.50 12.40 1.05
N HIS A 27 -2.19 12.18 2.33
CA HIS A 27 -2.91 12.84 3.42
C HIS A 27 -2.83 14.36 3.34
N ALA A 28 -1.67 14.94 3.04
CA ALA A 28 -1.52 16.39 2.90
C ALA A 28 -2.41 16.95 1.77
N ASN A 29 -2.44 16.28 0.61
CA ASN A 29 -3.29 16.67 -0.52
C ASN A 29 -4.77 16.38 -0.30
N ASP A 30 -5.12 15.49 0.65
CA ASP A 30 -6.51 15.31 1.09
C ASP A 30 -7.04 16.54 1.86
N PHE A 31 -6.16 17.29 2.53
CA PHE A 31 -6.49 18.57 3.16
C PHE A 31 -6.32 19.76 2.21
N PHE A 32 -5.29 19.73 1.36
CA PHE A 32 -4.89 20.83 0.48
C PHE A 32 -4.65 20.34 -0.95
N PRO A 33 -5.69 19.95 -1.70
CA PRO A 33 -5.52 19.39 -3.03
C PRO A 33 -4.96 20.44 -4.01
N PRO A 34 -4.17 20.04 -5.02
CA PRO A 34 -3.49 20.96 -5.94
C PRO A 34 -4.43 21.97 -6.60
N ALA A 35 -5.64 21.53 -6.98
CA ALA A 35 -6.66 22.36 -7.61
C ALA A 35 -7.15 23.54 -6.74
N LEU A 36 -6.99 23.46 -5.42
CA LEU A 36 -7.47 24.47 -4.46
C LEU A 36 -6.34 25.31 -3.86
N LEU A 37 -5.05 25.03 -4.17
CA LEU A 37 -3.92 25.72 -3.55
C LEU A 37 -3.92 27.24 -3.75
N ASN A 38 -4.45 27.72 -4.89
CA ASN A 38 -4.58 29.14 -5.19
C ASN A 38 -5.73 29.84 -4.44
N GLN A 39 -6.61 29.07 -3.81
CA GLN A 39 -7.79 29.57 -3.07
C GLN A 39 -7.57 29.56 -1.55
N ILE A 40 -6.43 29.04 -1.09
CA ILE A 40 -6.08 28.99 0.34
C ILE A 40 -5.86 30.41 0.86
N ASP A 41 -6.57 30.77 1.93
CA ASP A 41 -6.30 32.00 2.67
C ASP A 41 -4.97 31.87 3.43
N ARG A 42 -3.95 32.59 2.95
CA ARG A 42 -2.60 32.57 3.53
C ARG A 42 -2.43 33.55 4.69
N THR A 43 -3.48 34.26 5.09
CA THR A 43 -3.44 35.21 6.20
C THR A 43 -3.83 34.60 7.54
N VAL A 44 -4.39 33.38 7.53
CA VAL A 44 -4.82 32.63 8.71
C VAL A 44 -3.89 31.43 8.97
N PRO A 45 -3.86 30.88 10.21
CA PRO A 45 -3.15 29.64 10.48
C PRO A 45 -3.63 28.49 9.58
N MET A 46 -2.72 27.61 9.17
CA MET A 46 -2.98 26.54 8.18
C MET A 46 -4.23 25.69 8.49
N TYR A 47 -4.47 25.35 9.76
CA TYR A 47 -5.65 24.56 10.14
C TYR A 47 -7.00 25.28 9.93
N GLN A 48 -7.01 26.61 9.87
CA GLN A 48 -8.19 27.41 9.53
C GLN A 48 -8.34 27.61 8.01
N ALA A 49 -7.25 27.40 7.26
CA ALA A 49 -7.22 27.56 5.81
C ALA A 49 -7.63 26.28 5.06
N ILE A 50 -7.93 25.19 5.77
CA ILE A 50 -8.42 23.93 5.18
C ILE A 50 -9.75 24.19 4.46
N SER A 51 -9.84 23.75 3.22
CA SER A 51 -11.07 23.91 2.43
C SER A 51 -12.26 23.21 3.08
N THR A 52 -13.43 23.83 3.02
CA THR A 52 -14.71 23.22 3.43
C THR A 52 -15.33 22.33 2.35
N THR A 53 -14.73 22.30 1.15
CA THR A 53 -15.16 21.39 0.08
C THR A 53 -14.95 19.93 0.50
N LEU A 54 -15.74 19.03 -0.08
CA LEU A 54 -15.59 17.59 0.15
C LEU A 54 -14.16 17.14 -0.20
N ARG A 55 -13.51 16.41 0.71
CA ARG A 55 -12.13 15.94 0.57
C ARG A 55 -12.00 14.89 -0.55
N PRO A 56 -10.86 14.80 -1.25
CA PRO A 56 -10.60 13.73 -2.21
C PRO A 56 -10.88 12.32 -1.67
N SER A 57 -10.47 11.98 -0.46
CA SER A 57 -10.73 10.69 0.19
C SER A 57 -12.24 10.40 0.34
N SER A 58 -13.01 11.38 0.79
CA SER A 58 -14.47 11.26 0.91
C SER A 58 -15.14 11.19 -0.47
N GLN A 59 -14.64 11.93 -1.46
CA GLN A 59 -15.12 11.84 -2.85
C GLN A 59 -14.88 10.43 -3.44
N MET A 60 -13.67 9.89 -3.24
CA MET A 60 -13.31 8.55 -3.67
C MET A 60 -14.19 7.51 -3.02
N THR A 61 -14.39 7.59 -1.70
CA THR A 61 -15.24 6.65 -0.94
C THR A 61 -16.69 6.70 -1.41
N ASN A 62 -17.20 7.88 -1.76
CA ASN A 62 -18.56 8.01 -2.30
C ASN A 62 -18.71 7.37 -3.69
N LEU A 63 -17.68 7.45 -4.54
CA LEU A 63 -17.69 6.87 -5.88
C LEU A 63 -17.39 5.37 -5.89
N TYR A 64 -16.46 4.95 -5.03
CA TYR A 64 -15.88 3.61 -5.01
C TYR A 64 -15.77 3.07 -3.57
N PRO A 65 -16.90 2.83 -2.89
CA PRO A 65 -16.90 2.45 -1.49
C PRO A 65 -16.30 1.05 -1.28
N LEU A 66 -15.52 0.90 -0.21
CA LEU A 66 -15.27 -0.41 0.41
C LEU A 66 -16.55 -0.87 1.13
N ARG A 67 -16.90 -2.14 0.95
CA ARG A 67 -18.18 -2.70 1.39
C ARG A 67 -18.05 -3.78 2.45
N SER A 68 -16.86 -4.35 2.63
CA SER A 68 -16.66 -5.43 3.59
C SER A 68 -16.85 -4.93 5.02
N VAL A 69 -17.96 -5.32 5.63
CA VAL A 69 -18.23 -5.04 7.06
C VAL A 69 -17.23 -5.80 7.94
N LEU A 70 -16.88 -7.02 7.53
CA LEU A 70 -15.92 -7.86 8.26
C LEU A 70 -14.52 -7.25 8.25
N MET A 71 -14.00 -6.82 7.09
CA MET A 71 -12.68 -6.20 7.02
C MET A 71 -12.62 -4.86 7.76
N ASN A 72 -13.66 -4.01 7.63
CA ASN A 72 -13.78 -2.77 8.43
C ASN A 72 -13.74 -3.05 9.93
N ARG A 73 -14.45 -4.09 10.37
CA ARG A 73 -14.45 -4.50 11.78
C ARG A 73 -13.06 -4.93 12.24
N LEU A 74 -12.37 -5.75 11.45
CA LEU A 74 -11.04 -6.24 11.80
C LEU A 74 -10.03 -5.09 11.84
N ALA A 75 -10.11 -4.14 10.91
CA ALA A 75 -9.27 -2.94 10.93
C ALA A 75 -9.55 -2.06 12.17
N GLY A 76 -10.81 -1.96 12.60
CA GLY A 76 -11.18 -1.28 13.85
C GLY A 76 -10.49 -1.88 15.07
N VAL A 77 -10.40 -3.21 15.15
CA VAL A 77 -9.68 -3.92 16.21
C VAL A 77 -8.16 -3.72 16.07
N SER A 78 -7.61 -3.94 14.88
CA SER A 78 -6.16 -3.94 14.64
C SER A 78 -5.52 -2.56 14.74
N PHE A 79 -6.23 -1.49 14.34
CA PHE A 79 -5.63 -0.16 14.15
C PHE A 79 -6.31 0.95 14.96
N ARG A 80 -7.53 0.73 15.47
CA ARG A 80 -8.31 1.77 16.16
C ARG A 80 -8.61 1.45 17.62
N GLY A 81 -8.09 0.33 18.13
CA GLY A 81 -8.25 -0.07 19.53
C GLY A 81 -9.67 -0.49 19.90
N GLU A 82 -10.50 -0.89 18.93
CA GLU A 82 -11.81 -1.45 19.23
C GLU A 82 -11.68 -2.77 20.00
N THR A 83 -12.56 -3.01 20.97
CA THR A 83 -12.54 -4.22 21.80
C THR A 83 -12.77 -5.47 20.95
N VAL A 84 -11.89 -6.48 21.07
CA VAL A 84 -12.04 -7.79 20.43
C VAL A 84 -13.32 -8.49 20.93
N ARG A 85 -14.11 -9.07 20.01
CA ARG A 85 -15.29 -9.89 20.32
C ARG A 85 -14.97 -11.37 20.14
N SER A 86 -15.74 -12.24 20.78
CA SER A 86 -15.62 -13.69 20.61
C SER A 86 -15.76 -14.14 19.15
N ALA A 87 -16.61 -13.49 18.37
CA ALA A 87 -16.75 -13.75 16.94
C ALA A 87 -15.47 -13.43 16.16
N ASP A 88 -14.74 -12.37 16.52
CA ASP A 88 -13.51 -12.02 15.79
C ASP A 88 -12.40 -13.06 16.06
N THR A 89 -12.36 -13.63 17.27
CA THR A 89 -11.38 -14.69 17.63
C THR A 89 -11.66 -16.06 17.02
N GLN A 90 -12.84 -16.25 16.42
CA GLN A 90 -13.23 -17.50 15.76
C GLN A 90 -12.93 -17.50 14.27
N LEU A 91 -12.55 -16.35 13.71
CA LEU A 91 -12.22 -16.22 12.29
C LEU A 91 -10.91 -16.93 11.98
N THR A 92 -10.91 -17.61 10.85
CA THR A 92 -9.76 -18.31 10.29
C THR A 92 -9.16 -17.53 9.13
N ALA A 93 -7.94 -17.89 8.71
CA ALA A 93 -7.36 -17.33 7.50
C ALA A 93 -8.23 -17.59 6.25
N ASP A 94 -8.93 -18.71 6.20
CA ASP A 94 -9.81 -19.04 5.06
C ASP A 94 -11.07 -18.15 5.03
N ASP A 95 -11.61 -17.77 6.19
CA ASP A 95 -12.71 -16.79 6.27
C ASP A 95 -12.28 -15.44 5.72
N ILE A 96 -11.06 -14.99 6.06
CA ILE A 96 -10.53 -13.71 5.57
C ILE A 96 -10.14 -13.80 4.09
N ALA A 97 -9.62 -14.95 3.64
CA ALA A 97 -9.31 -15.22 2.24
C ALA A 97 -10.57 -15.29 1.36
N ALA A 98 -11.73 -15.63 1.92
CA ALA A 98 -13.00 -15.56 1.22
C ALA A 98 -13.55 -14.13 1.16
N GLU A 99 -13.27 -13.28 2.15
CA GLU A 99 -13.80 -11.92 2.26
C GLU A 99 -12.93 -10.88 1.53
N PHE A 100 -11.66 -10.74 1.90
CA PHE A 100 -10.77 -9.67 1.45
C PHE A 100 -10.69 -9.50 -0.08
N PRO A 101 -10.49 -10.57 -0.89
CA PRO A 101 -10.37 -10.41 -2.33
C PRO A 101 -11.64 -9.95 -3.04
N THR A 102 -12.81 -10.08 -2.41
CA THR A 102 -14.11 -9.73 -3.01
C THR A 102 -14.40 -8.23 -3.01
N ASP A 103 -13.63 -7.47 -2.23
CA ASP A 103 -13.71 -6.01 -2.13
C ASP A 103 -12.47 -5.36 -2.77
N PHE A 104 -12.49 -4.04 -2.94
CA PHE A 104 -11.59 -3.32 -3.83
C PHE A 104 -10.47 -2.56 -3.09
N ALA A 105 -10.14 -2.98 -1.87
CA ALA A 105 -8.98 -2.48 -1.13
C ALA A 105 -7.70 -3.08 -1.69
N SER A 106 -6.62 -2.30 -1.75
CA SER A 106 -5.30 -2.81 -2.11
C SER A 106 -4.54 -3.39 -0.91
N ASP A 107 -4.84 -2.93 0.30
CA ASP A 107 -4.23 -3.38 1.56
C ASP A 107 -5.29 -3.50 2.69
N PHE A 108 -4.99 -4.26 3.74
CA PHE A 108 -5.85 -4.33 4.92
C PHE A 108 -5.95 -2.99 5.65
N TYR A 109 -4.88 -2.20 5.67
CA TYR A 109 -4.85 -0.91 6.34
C TYR A 109 -5.82 0.12 5.70
N SER A 110 -6.19 -0.06 4.43
CA SER A 110 -7.23 0.73 3.75
C SER A 110 -8.58 0.72 4.48
N TYR A 111 -8.92 -0.33 5.23
CA TYR A 111 -10.18 -0.41 5.97
C TYR A 111 -10.20 0.42 7.27
N THR A 112 -9.10 1.09 7.62
CA THR A 112 -8.99 1.85 8.86
C THR A 112 -9.81 3.15 8.79
N THR A 113 -9.62 3.94 7.74
CA THR A 113 -10.41 5.14 7.41
C THR A 113 -10.40 5.40 5.91
N GLU A 114 -11.33 6.22 5.41
CA GLU A 114 -11.32 6.71 4.02
C GLU A 114 -9.98 7.39 3.63
N ARG A 115 -9.28 7.98 4.61
CA ARG A 115 -8.01 8.67 4.39
C ARG A 115 -6.85 7.69 4.21
N GLU A 116 -6.84 6.61 4.99
CA GLU A 116 -5.85 5.54 4.85
C GLU A 116 -6.05 4.81 3.52
N ASP A 117 -7.30 4.52 3.13
CA ASP A 117 -7.60 3.92 1.83
C ASP A 117 -7.06 4.76 0.66
N PHE A 118 -7.33 6.07 0.69
CA PHE A 118 -6.82 7.01 -0.29
C PHE A 118 -5.29 7.03 -0.32
N ALA A 119 -4.64 7.10 0.85
CA ALA A 119 -3.18 7.17 0.94
C ALA A 119 -2.48 5.87 0.51
N MET A 120 -3.04 4.71 0.86
CA MET A 120 -2.53 3.40 0.45
C MET A 120 -2.53 3.21 -1.07
N LEU A 121 -3.57 3.70 -1.76
CA LEU A 121 -3.64 3.64 -3.22
C LEU A 121 -2.57 4.51 -3.88
N VAL A 122 -2.34 5.72 -3.35
CA VAL A 122 -1.28 6.63 -3.85
C VAL A 122 0.09 6.03 -3.57
N GLU A 123 0.33 5.52 -2.36
CA GLU A 123 1.57 4.85 -1.99
C GLU A 123 1.89 3.70 -2.95
N GLU A 124 0.98 2.74 -3.11
CA GLU A 124 1.24 1.57 -3.95
C GLU A 124 1.46 1.93 -5.42
N ALA A 125 0.61 2.80 -5.98
CA ALA A 125 0.73 3.22 -7.38
C ALA A 125 2.04 3.97 -7.63
N MET A 126 2.42 4.90 -6.74
CA MET A 126 3.63 5.71 -6.91
C MET A 126 4.90 4.93 -6.61
N MET A 127 4.89 4.02 -5.64
CA MET A 127 6.02 3.12 -5.40
C MET A 127 6.28 2.22 -6.61
N LYS A 128 5.21 1.71 -7.24
CA LYS A 128 5.33 0.92 -8.45
C LYS A 128 5.78 1.77 -9.65
N TYR A 129 5.22 2.96 -9.84
CA TYR A 129 5.56 3.83 -10.98
C TYR A 129 6.99 4.41 -10.89
N SER A 130 7.39 4.92 -9.73
CA SER A 130 8.67 5.63 -9.56
C SER A 130 9.86 4.70 -9.36
N TYR A 131 9.65 3.55 -8.71
CA TYR A 131 10.73 2.64 -8.30
C TYR A 131 10.59 1.22 -8.84
N ASN A 132 9.55 0.93 -9.62
CA ASN A 132 9.24 -0.42 -10.11
C ASN A 132 9.12 -1.46 -8.98
N LEU A 133 8.74 -1.02 -7.78
CA LEU A 133 8.62 -1.90 -6.63
C LEU A 133 7.27 -2.61 -6.62
N ASP A 134 7.33 -3.93 -6.54
CA ASP A 134 6.14 -4.75 -6.42
C ASP A 134 5.62 -4.74 -4.97
N ARG A 135 4.29 -4.63 -4.82
CA ARG A 135 3.63 -4.77 -3.51
C ARG A 135 2.93 -6.10 -3.43
N ASP A 136 3.23 -6.86 -2.37
CA ASP A 136 2.59 -8.13 -2.07
C ASP A 136 1.61 -7.96 -0.89
N VAL A 137 0.40 -8.47 -1.04
CA VAL A 137 -0.59 -8.57 0.05
C VAL A 137 -1.09 -10.00 0.14
N ALA A 138 -1.21 -10.53 1.35
CA ALA A 138 -1.75 -11.87 1.56
C ALA A 138 -2.45 -12.04 2.89
N VAL A 139 -3.35 -13.00 2.91
CA VAL A 139 -3.96 -13.60 4.09
C VAL A 139 -3.20 -14.88 4.39
N THR A 140 -2.68 -14.99 5.62
CA THR A 140 -1.86 -16.12 6.05
C THR A 140 -2.40 -16.75 7.32
N VAL A 141 -2.14 -18.05 7.48
CA VAL A 141 -2.35 -18.75 8.75
C VAL A 141 -1.29 -18.28 9.73
N LEU A 142 -1.71 -17.68 10.84
CA LEU A 142 -0.82 -17.25 11.90
C LEU A 142 -0.38 -18.47 12.74
N PRO A 143 0.92 -18.81 12.80
CA PRO A 143 1.41 -19.86 13.69
C PRO A 143 1.35 -19.40 15.16
N GLU A 144 1.31 -20.35 16.10
CA GLU A 144 1.38 -20.06 17.54
C GLU A 144 2.63 -19.24 17.91
N THR A 145 3.76 -19.55 17.25
CA THR A 145 5.01 -18.80 17.36
C THR A 145 5.52 -18.49 15.96
N LEU A 146 5.74 -17.21 15.66
CA LEU A 146 6.30 -16.74 14.39
C LEU A 146 7.81 -16.53 14.52
N GLU A 147 8.58 -17.39 13.87
CA GLU A 147 10.05 -17.34 13.81
C GLU A 147 10.56 -17.03 12.40
N SER A 148 9.80 -17.39 11.36
CA SER A 148 10.19 -17.25 9.96
C SER A 148 8.98 -17.06 9.04
N CYS A 149 9.18 -16.42 7.88
CA CYS A 149 8.16 -16.36 6.83
C CYS A 149 7.72 -17.73 6.31
N SER A 150 8.53 -18.78 6.51
CA SER A 150 8.23 -20.13 6.03
C SER A 150 7.10 -20.80 6.83
N GLN A 151 6.70 -20.22 7.96
CA GLN A 151 5.58 -20.68 8.77
C GLN A 151 4.25 -20.02 8.39
N LEU A 152 4.30 -18.93 7.61
CA LEU A 152 3.11 -18.20 7.17
C LEU A 152 2.56 -18.87 5.91
N THR A 153 1.66 -19.83 6.09
CA THR A 153 0.97 -20.48 4.97
C THR A 153 -0.04 -19.53 4.36
N VAL A 154 0.04 -19.27 3.05
CA VAL A 154 -0.85 -18.35 2.33
C VAL A 154 -2.19 -19.03 2.04
N SER A 155 -3.30 -18.46 2.55
CA SER A 155 -4.68 -18.86 2.21
C SER A 155 -5.19 -18.12 0.97
N TRP A 156 -4.70 -16.89 0.76
CA TRP A 156 -4.89 -16.09 -0.45
C TRP A 156 -3.82 -15.00 -0.49
N GLY A 157 -3.34 -14.62 -1.67
CA GLY A 157 -2.42 -13.49 -1.79
C GLY A 157 -2.21 -13.04 -3.22
N GLN A 158 -1.79 -11.80 -3.39
CA GLN A 158 -1.61 -11.18 -4.69
C GLN A 158 -0.50 -10.14 -4.68
N ARG A 159 0.28 -10.14 -5.76
CA ARG A 159 1.24 -9.11 -6.09
C ARG A 159 0.60 -8.05 -6.99
N ASN A 160 0.91 -6.79 -6.74
CA ASN A 160 0.47 -5.61 -7.49
C ASN A 160 -1.05 -5.56 -7.59
N ARG A 161 -1.72 -5.72 -6.45
CA ARG A 161 -3.18 -5.71 -6.37
C ARG A 161 -3.77 -4.38 -6.87
N VAL A 162 -3.05 -3.25 -6.77
CA VAL A 162 -3.49 -1.96 -7.37
C VAL A 162 -3.80 -2.06 -8.86
N ALA A 163 -3.21 -3.01 -9.58
CA ALA A 163 -3.45 -3.25 -11.00
C ALA A 163 -4.68 -4.12 -11.29
N GLU A 164 -5.40 -4.59 -10.26
CA GLU A 164 -6.69 -5.26 -10.45
C GLU A 164 -7.70 -4.33 -11.13
N THR A 165 -8.43 -4.83 -12.12
CA THR A 165 -9.35 -3.99 -12.92
C THR A 165 -10.37 -3.25 -12.06
N ALA A 166 -10.86 -3.88 -10.99
CA ALA A 166 -11.81 -3.26 -10.08
C ALA A 166 -11.19 -2.18 -9.16
N ILE A 167 -9.86 -2.13 -9.04
CA ILE A 167 -9.11 -1.20 -8.18
C ILE A 167 -8.47 -0.07 -8.99
N GLN A 168 -8.12 -0.31 -10.27
CA GLN A 168 -7.46 0.68 -11.13
C GLN A 168 -8.18 2.03 -11.17
N ALA A 169 -9.52 2.04 -11.25
CA ALA A 169 -10.29 3.30 -11.25
C ALA A 169 -10.12 4.11 -9.94
N ARG A 170 -9.95 3.42 -8.82
CA ARG A 170 -9.71 4.03 -7.50
C ARG A 170 -8.31 4.60 -7.43
N ALA A 171 -7.32 3.82 -7.87
CA ALA A 171 -5.92 4.25 -7.93
C ALA A 171 -5.74 5.46 -8.84
N ALA A 172 -6.36 5.45 -10.03
CA ALA A 172 -6.34 6.56 -10.97
C ALA A 172 -6.95 7.84 -10.35
N PHE A 173 -8.11 7.71 -9.67
CA PHE A 173 -8.70 8.83 -8.94
C PHE A 173 -7.75 9.38 -7.87
N ALA A 174 -7.18 8.49 -7.04
CA ALA A 174 -6.33 8.89 -5.93
C ALA A 174 -5.05 9.59 -6.42
N VAL A 175 -4.39 9.04 -7.43
CA VAL A 175 -3.20 9.65 -8.05
C VAL A 175 -3.55 10.97 -8.73
N GLN A 176 -4.67 11.06 -9.45
CA GLN A 176 -5.12 12.31 -10.09
C GLN A 176 -5.36 13.44 -9.08
N ALA A 177 -5.83 13.11 -7.88
CA ALA A 177 -6.06 14.08 -6.82
C ALA A 177 -4.75 14.61 -6.19
N VAL A 178 -3.67 13.82 -6.22
CA VAL A 178 -2.36 14.19 -5.61
C VAL A 178 -1.37 14.73 -6.64
N PHE A 179 -1.30 14.11 -7.81
CA PHE A 179 -0.31 14.36 -8.87
C PHE A 179 -0.96 14.54 -10.24
N PRO A 180 -1.81 15.57 -10.43
CA PRO A 180 -2.59 15.73 -11.65
C PRO A 180 -1.76 15.85 -12.93
N GLU A 181 -0.49 16.28 -12.83
CA GLU A 181 0.42 16.48 -13.96
C GLU A 181 0.94 15.17 -14.55
N ILE A 182 1.03 14.11 -13.75
CA ILE A 182 1.56 12.80 -14.17
C ILE A 182 0.51 11.68 -14.13
N ALA A 183 -0.69 11.96 -13.62
CA ALA A 183 -1.72 10.97 -13.36
C ALA A 183 -2.07 10.09 -14.57
N ALA A 184 -2.22 10.68 -15.76
CA ALA A 184 -2.49 9.92 -16.98
C ALA A 184 -1.35 8.94 -17.34
N GLY A 185 -0.09 9.32 -17.06
CA GLY A 185 1.06 8.46 -17.26
C GLY A 185 1.11 7.31 -16.25
N VAL A 186 0.80 7.61 -14.99
CA VAL A 186 0.71 6.59 -13.92
C VAL A 186 -0.42 5.59 -14.22
N GLU A 187 -1.61 6.07 -14.57
CA GLU A 187 -2.76 5.24 -14.93
C GLU A 187 -2.41 4.32 -16.11
N ALA A 188 -1.85 4.87 -17.18
CA ALA A 188 -1.44 4.09 -18.35
C ALA A 188 -0.39 3.03 -17.99
N TYR A 189 0.58 3.37 -17.14
CA TYR A 189 1.60 2.42 -16.67
C TYR A 189 1.00 1.30 -15.83
N ILE A 190 0.16 1.62 -14.83
CA ILE A 190 -0.50 0.62 -13.97
C ILE A 190 -1.38 -0.32 -14.81
N ALA A 191 -2.06 0.19 -15.83
CA ALA A 191 -2.87 -0.62 -16.74
C ALA A 191 -2.04 -1.64 -17.56
N THR A 192 -0.71 -1.47 -17.68
CA THR A 192 0.16 -2.49 -18.32
C THR A 192 0.50 -3.65 -17.40
N LEU A 193 0.29 -3.51 -16.09
CA LEU A 193 0.67 -4.52 -15.11
C LEU A 193 -0.40 -5.61 -15.03
N THR A 194 0.04 -6.84 -14.82
CA THR A 194 -0.84 -7.95 -14.50
C THR A 194 -0.66 -8.32 -13.03
N PRO A 195 -1.70 -8.20 -12.19
CA PRO A 195 -1.67 -8.72 -10.83
C PRO A 195 -1.32 -10.21 -10.84
N ARG A 196 -0.40 -10.63 -9.98
CA ARG A 196 0.04 -12.04 -9.93
C ARG A 196 -0.48 -12.68 -8.66
N GLN A 197 -1.33 -13.70 -8.82
CA GLN A 197 -1.81 -14.49 -7.70
C GLN A 197 -0.66 -15.29 -7.08
N MET A 198 -0.65 -15.35 -5.75
CA MET A 198 0.20 -16.24 -4.98
C MET A 198 -0.36 -17.66 -4.99
N GLU A 199 0.50 -18.64 -4.71
CA GLU A 199 0.12 -20.03 -4.60
C GLU A 199 -0.43 -20.34 -3.21
N ASN A 200 -1.72 -20.65 -3.13
CA ASN A 200 -2.37 -21.09 -1.91
C ASN A 200 -1.73 -22.36 -1.35
N GLY A 201 -1.58 -22.44 -0.04
CA GLY A 201 -0.94 -23.56 0.65
C GLY A 201 0.59 -23.56 0.62
N LYS A 202 1.23 -22.65 -0.15
CA LYS A 202 2.66 -22.38 -0.01
C LYS A 202 2.92 -21.34 1.06
N ASP A 203 4.12 -21.39 1.64
CA ASP A 203 4.54 -20.40 2.63
C ASP A 203 4.87 -19.04 1.99
N TRP A 204 4.91 -17.99 2.81
CA TRP A 204 5.20 -16.63 2.38
C TRP A 204 6.57 -16.50 1.73
N CYS A 205 7.63 -17.13 2.27
CA CYS A 205 8.96 -17.03 1.65
C CYS A 205 8.93 -17.59 0.21
N SER A 206 8.34 -18.77 0.02
CA SER A 206 8.20 -19.38 -1.30
C SER A 206 7.39 -18.51 -2.27
N ASN A 207 6.38 -17.81 -1.78
CA ASN A 207 5.52 -16.92 -2.57
C ASN A 207 6.19 -15.58 -2.93
N ILE A 208 6.95 -14.93 -2.04
CA ILE A 208 7.58 -13.64 -2.40
C ILE A 208 8.77 -13.80 -3.35
N PHE A 209 9.40 -14.99 -3.35
CA PHE A 209 10.51 -15.35 -4.24
C PHE A 209 10.07 -16.18 -5.46
N MET A 210 8.84 -15.97 -5.95
CA MET A 210 8.13 -16.67 -7.05
C MET A 210 8.94 -17.02 -8.33
N SER A 211 10.19 -16.57 -8.48
CA SER A 211 11.05 -16.86 -9.64
C SER A 211 12.57 -16.86 -9.37
N ALA A 212 13.03 -16.87 -8.10
CA ALA A 212 14.45 -16.92 -7.78
C ALA A 212 14.94 -18.35 -7.44
N PRO A 213 16.06 -18.83 -8.03
CA PRO A 213 16.72 -20.06 -7.58
C PRO A 213 17.02 -20.00 -6.07
N ALA A 214 16.99 -21.15 -5.39
CA ALA A 214 17.13 -21.22 -3.93
C ALA A 214 18.41 -20.58 -3.35
N ALA A 215 19.44 -20.38 -4.17
CA ALA A 215 20.70 -19.74 -3.79
C ALA A 215 20.61 -18.21 -3.59
N ASP A 216 19.52 -17.57 -4.04
CA ASP A 216 19.31 -16.12 -3.95
C ASP A 216 18.36 -15.72 -2.80
N ARG A 217 18.06 -16.68 -1.93
CA ARG A 217 17.06 -16.57 -0.84
C ARG A 217 17.66 -16.10 0.48
N SER A 218 18.58 -15.14 0.43
CA SER A 218 18.91 -14.36 1.62
C SER A 218 17.88 -13.26 1.76
N LEU A 219 17.32 -13.09 2.96
CA LEU A 219 16.82 -11.77 3.33
C LEU A 219 17.95 -10.79 3.03
N VAL A 220 17.69 -9.69 2.32
CA VAL A 220 18.71 -8.65 2.10
C VAL A 220 19.17 -8.18 3.47
N THR A 221 20.26 -8.75 3.96
CA THR A 221 20.95 -8.31 5.16
C THR A 221 21.81 -7.16 4.76
N GLY A 222 21.19 -6.02 4.46
CA GLY A 222 21.84 -4.72 4.43
C GLY A 222 23.16 -4.57 3.65
N GLU A 223 23.53 -5.48 2.75
CA GLU A 223 24.71 -5.30 1.92
C GLU A 223 24.32 -4.45 0.72
N ALA A 224 24.94 -3.28 0.65
CA ALA A 224 24.68 -2.25 -0.33
C ALA A 224 24.87 -2.78 -1.76
N GLN A 225 23.76 -2.97 -2.46
CA GLN A 225 23.78 -3.15 -3.90
C GLN A 225 23.78 -1.74 -4.53
N GLU A 226 24.77 -1.45 -5.35
CA GLU A 226 25.01 -0.08 -5.83
C GLU A 226 23.82 0.50 -6.63
N PRO A 227 23.56 1.83 -6.54
CA PRO A 227 22.30 2.45 -6.95
C PRO A 227 22.08 2.58 -8.46
N ALA A 228 23.08 2.24 -9.29
CA ALA A 228 23.07 2.57 -10.71
C ALA A 228 22.07 1.76 -11.56
N ASP A 229 21.61 0.62 -11.06
CA ASP A 229 20.73 -0.32 -11.78
C ASP A 229 19.24 -0.22 -11.42
N LEU A 230 18.88 0.62 -10.44
CA LEU A 230 17.49 0.73 -9.94
C LEU A 230 16.75 2.02 -10.36
N MET A 231 17.41 2.91 -11.11
CA MET A 231 16.83 4.20 -11.52
C MET A 231 16.37 4.19 -12.98
N PRO A 232 15.10 4.53 -13.28
CA PRO A 232 14.66 4.80 -14.64
C PRO A 232 15.49 5.92 -15.30
N GLY A 233 15.74 5.81 -16.60
CA GLY A 233 16.67 6.69 -17.34
C GLY A 233 16.36 8.19 -17.28
N PHE A 234 15.14 8.59 -16.91
CA PHE A 234 14.73 9.98 -16.79
C PHE A 234 15.45 10.77 -15.67
N TYR A 235 16.06 10.10 -14.68
CA TYR A 235 16.72 10.76 -13.54
C TYR A 235 18.25 10.88 -13.67
N ARG A 236 18.86 10.44 -14.77
CA ARG A 236 20.33 10.48 -14.93
C ARG A 236 20.90 11.88 -15.19
N ASP A 237 20.08 12.82 -15.64
CA ASP A 237 20.56 14.13 -16.11
C ASP A 237 20.60 15.23 -15.03
N TYR A 238 20.36 14.88 -13.76
CA TYR A 238 20.32 15.83 -12.64
C TYR A 238 21.32 15.54 -11.52
N LEU A 239 22.41 14.82 -11.80
CA LEU A 239 23.57 14.65 -10.91
C LEU A 239 24.86 15.10 -11.58
#